data_AF-A0A933N730-F1
#
_entry.id   AF-A0A933N730-F1
#
_cell.length_a   1.000
_cell.length_b   1.000
_cell.length_c   1.000
_cell.angle_alpha   90.00
_cell.angle_beta   90.00
_cell.angle_gamma   90.00
#
_symmetry.space_group_name_H-M   'P 1'
#
loop_
_entity.id
_entity.type
_entity.pdbx_description
1 polymer ?
#
loop_
_entity_poly.entity_id
_entity_poly.type
_entity_poly.pdbx_seq_one_letter_code
_entity_poly.pdbx_strand_id
1 'polypeptide(L)'
;MSELRFSELRAAAVARLPQFKNRHGQPAHSQPDGSDWSDAQWLGAVMGELGEYANLRKKVDRGDVTREEALPELANELADVLTYLDILAFRLGIDLGAAVVAKFNKVSERCGADVFLESDGHEYVAMDLRSGRIVRR
;
A
#
# COMPACT_ATOMS: atom_id res chain seq x y z
N MET A 1 -16.57 -4.42 -13.05
CA MET A 1 -15.30 -4.51 -12.30
C MET A 1 -14.83 -3.09 -12.05
N SER A 2 -14.41 -2.72 -10.85
CA SER A 2 -13.86 -1.39 -10.61
C SER A 2 -12.39 -1.37 -11.02
N GLU A 3 -11.97 -0.32 -11.72
CA GLU A 3 -10.56 -0.03 -11.95
C GLU A 3 -10.03 0.78 -10.75
N LEU A 4 -8.90 0.39 -10.18
CA LEU A 4 -8.22 1.11 -9.09
C LEU A 4 -6.82 1.47 -9.55
N ARG A 5 -6.48 2.76 -9.54
CA ARG A 5 -5.13 3.25 -9.84
C ARG A 5 -4.32 3.45 -8.56
N PHE A 6 -3.01 3.27 -8.62
CA PHE A 6 -2.10 3.57 -7.49
C PHE A 6 -2.26 5.02 -7.01
N SER A 7 -2.46 5.98 -7.91
CA SER A 7 -2.68 7.39 -7.56
C SER A 7 -3.97 7.60 -6.77
N GLU A 8 -5.02 6.86 -7.09
CA GLU A 8 -6.32 6.94 -6.40
C GLU A 8 -6.21 6.31 -5.01
N LEU A 9 -5.59 5.13 -4.92
CA LEU A 9 -5.28 4.48 -3.65
C LEU A 9 -4.47 5.40 -2.74
N ARG A 10 -3.36 5.94 -3.25
CA ARG A 10 -2.47 6.89 -2.57
C ARG A 10 -3.25 8.09 -2.02
N ALA A 11 -4.00 8.77 -2.88
CA ALA A 11 -4.74 9.96 -2.51
C ALA A 11 -5.78 9.66 -1.42
N ALA A 12 -6.53 8.56 -1.57
CA ALA A 12 -7.51 8.14 -0.57
C ALA A 12 -6.85 7.72 0.76
N ALA A 13 -5.74 6.97 0.70
CA ALA A 13 -4.99 6.52 1.87
C ALA A 13 -4.41 7.70 2.66
N VAL A 14 -3.79 8.66 1.99
CA VAL A 14 -3.26 9.87 2.62
C VAL A 14 -4.38 10.72 3.23
N ALA A 15 -5.51 10.88 2.53
CA ALA A 15 -6.65 11.65 3.03
C ALA A 15 -7.26 11.06 4.31
N ARG A 16 -7.11 9.74 4.53
CA ARG A 16 -7.65 9.03 5.70
C ARG A 16 -6.66 8.85 6.86
N LEU A 17 -5.40 9.32 6.73
CA LEU A 17 -4.41 9.23 7.81
C LEU A 17 -4.89 9.86 9.12
N PRO A 18 -5.47 11.09 9.15
CA PRO A 18 -5.93 11.70 10.40
C PRO A 18 -6.97 10.88 11.18
N GLN A 19 -7.64 9.93 10.51
CA GLN A 19 -8.70 9.10 11.06
C GLN A 19 -8.18 7.76 11.59
N PHE A 20 -6.91 7.44 11.38
CA PHE A 20 -6.31 6.19 11.85
C PHE A 20 -6.27 6.17 13.38
N LYS A 21 -6.66 5.02 13.95
CA LYS A 21 -6.73 4.82 15.39
C LYS A 21 -5.90 3.62 15.81
N ASN A 22 -5.29 3.72 16.98
CA ASN A 22 -4.69 2.57 17.64
C ASN A 22 -5.77 1.66 18.26
N ARG A 23 -5.36 0.52 18.81
CA ARG A 23 -6.25 -0.44 19.49
C ARG A 23 -7.05 0.12 20.68
N HIS A 24 -6.67 1.30 21.19
CA HIS A 24 -7.35 1.99 22.28
C HIS A 24 -8.34 3.05 21.76
N GLY A 25 -8.54 3.15 20.44
CA GLY A 25 -9.44 4.12 19.81
C GLY A 25 -8.90 5.55 19.78
N GLN A 26 -7.65 5.77 20.17
CA GLN A 26 -6.95 7.05 20.09
C GLN A 26 -6.29 7.21 18.72
N PRO A 27 -5.94 8.43 18.27
CA PRO A 27 -5.17 8.61 17.04
C PRO A 27 -3.94 7.70 16.99
N ALA A 28 -3.70 7.06 15.84
CA ALA A 28 -2.57 6.14 15.66
C ALA A 28 -1.21 6.85 15.71
N HIS A 29 -1.20 8.10 15.28
CA HIS A 29 -0.05 8.99 15.23
C HIS A 29 -0.45 10.38 15.75
N SER A 30 0.54 11.12 16.27
CA SER A 30 0.32 12.43 16.89
C SER A 30 0.16 13.56 15.85
N GLN A 31 0.79 13.44 14.69
CA GLN A 31 0.59 14.36 13.57
C GLN A 31 -0.51 13.83 12.64
N PRO A 32 -1.39 14.69 12.10
CA PRO A 32 -2.51 14.26 11.26
C PRO A 32 -2.07 13.61 9.95
N ASP A 33 -0.89 13.95 9.43
CA ASP A 33 -0.30 13.38 8.22
C ASP A 33 0.60 12.14 8.51
N GLY A 34 0.64 11.70 9.78
CA GLY A 34 1.44 10.56 10.21
C GLY A 34 2.96 10.78 10.08
N SER A 35 3.40 12.04 9.97
CA SER A 35 4.82 12.38 9.77
C SER A 35 5.71 12.11 10.98
N ASP A 36 5.12 11.96 12.18
CA ASP A 36 5.81 11.62 13.42
C ASP A 36 6.16 10.13 13.54
N TRP A 37 5.55 9.27 12.73
CA TRP A 37 5.99 7.88 12.60
C TRP A 37 7.24 7.79 11.73
N SER A 38 8.24 7.08 12.23
CA SER A 38 9.44 6.69 11.49
C SER A 38 9.13 5.66 10.40
N ASP A 39 10.03 5.55 9.42
CA ASP A 39 9.93 4.54 8.36
C ASP A 39 9.81 3.12 8.91
N ALA A 40 10.49 2.84 10.04
CA ALA A 40 10.41 1.55 10.73
C ALA A 40 9.03 1.28 11.34
N GLN A 41 8.32 2.31 11.82
CA GLN A 41 6.95 2.15 12.33
C GLN A 41 5.96 1.90 11.20
N TRP A 42 6.11 2.60 10.08
CA TRP A 42 5.33 2.34 8.86
C TRP A 42 5.58 0.94 8.30
N LEU A 43 6.84 0.50 8.25
CA LEU A 43 7.18 -0.89 7.92
C LEU A 43 6.54 -1.87 8.93
N GLY A 44 6.54 -1.52 10.22
CA GLY A 44 5.88 -2.30 11.25
C GLY A 44 4.39 -2.50 10.98
N ALA A 45 3.68 -1.50 10.46
CA ALA A 45 2.28 -1.63 10.05
C ALA A 45 2.13 -2.62 8.89
N VAL A 46 2.96 -2.50 7.83
CA VAL A 46 2.96 -3.46 6.71
C VAL A 46 3.18 -4.90 7.20
N MET A 47 4.14 -5.07 8.10
CA MET A 47 4.46 -6.38 8.68
C MET A 47 3.37 -6.91 9.61
N GLY A 48 2.61 -6.01 10.26
CA GLY A 48 1.43 -6.35 11.06
C GLY A 48 0.39 -7.07 10.21
N GLU A 49 -0.07 -6.43 9.14
CA GLU A 49 -1.09 -6.99 8.23
C GLU A 49 -0.60 -8.30 7.56
N LEU A 50 0.68 -8.36 7.15
CA LEU A 50 1.27 -9.62 6.65
C LEU A 50 1.29 -10.73 7.71
N GLY A 51 1.48 -10.36 8.98
CA GLY A 51 1.43 -11.29 10.11
C GLY A 51 0.02 -11.83 10.37
N GLU A 52 -0.99 -10.97 10.27
CA GLU A 52 -2.40 -11.36 10.38
C GLU A 52 -2.81 -12.30 9.24
N TYR A 53 -2.43 -11.97 7.99
CA TYR A 53 -2.56 -12.88 6.85
C TYR A 53 -1.91 -14.25 7.09
N ALA A 54 -0.64 -14.24 7.54
CA ALA A 54 0.11 -15.47 7.78
C ALA A 54 -0.54 -16.32 8.88
N ASN A 55 -1.07 -15.69 9.93
CA ASN A 55 -1.79 -16.38 11.00
C ASN A 55 -3.07 -17.06 10.49
N LEU A 56 -3.87 -16.37 9.66
CA LEU A 56 -5.06 -16.95 9.03
C LEU A 56 -4.70 -18.12 8.12
N ARG A 57 -3.68 -17.97 7.27
CA ARG A 57 -3.21 -19.03 6.38
C ARG A 57 -2.78 -20.27 7.18
N LYS A 58 -2.08 -20.07 8.29
CA LYS A 58 -1.64 -21.12 9.21
C LYS A 58 -2.82 -21.85 9.88
N LYS A 59 -3.95 -21.18 10.15
CA LYS A 59 -5.19 -21.82 10.65
C LYS A 59 -5.82 -22.70 9.57
N VAL A 60 -5.86 -22.22 8.33
CA VAL A 60 -6.34 -23.00 7.18
C VAL A 60 -5.50 -24.27 7.00
N ASP A 61 -4.16 -24.16 7.04
CA ASP A 61 -3.27 -25.31 6.87
C ASP A 61 -3.37 -26.35 7.99
N ARG A 62 -3.75 -25.94 9.21
CA ARG A 62 -4.03 -26.87 10.32
C ARG A 62 -5.40 -27.56 10.21
N GLY A 63 -6.29 -27.06 9.36
CA GLY A 63 -7.68 -27.51 9.29
C GLY A 63 -8.57 -26.92 10.38
N ASP A 64 -8.14 -25.85 11.06
CA ASP A 64 -8.95 -25.17 12.09
C ASP A 64 -10.15 -24.44 11.46
N VAL A 65 -9.99 -23.98 10.21
CA VAL A 65 -11.00 -23.33 9.37
C VAL A 65 -10.79 -23.77 7.93
N THR A 66 -11.86 -23.83 7.13
CA THR A 66 -11.73 -24.10 5.70
C THR A 66 -11.18 -22.88 4.96
N ARG A 67 -10.63 -23.11 3.76
CA ARG A 67 -10.19 -22.02 2.88
C ARG A 67 -11.34 -21.09 2.50
N GLU A 68 -12.54 -21.63 2.30
CA GLU A 68 -13.72 -20.86 1.91
C GLU A 68 -14.16 -19.90 3.02
N GLU A 69 -14.20 -20.38 4.26
CA GLU A 69 -14.51 -19.56 5.43
C GLU A 69 -13.45 -18.46 5.68
N ALA A 70 -12.18 -18.76 5.42
CA ALA A 70 -11.09 -17.80 5.63
C ALA A 70 -10.88 -16.81 4.48
N LEU A 71 -11.41 -17.09 3.28
CA LEU A 71 -11.12 -16.31 2.07
C LEU A 71 -11.48 -14.81 2.18
N PRO A 72 -12.63 -14.41 2.77
CA PRO A 72 -12.97 -13.00 2.92
C PRO A 72 -11.94 -12.26 3.78
N GLU A 73 -11.51 -12.86 4.89
CA GLU A 73 -10.56 -12.21 5.79
C GLU A 73 -9.15 -12.20 5.19
N LEU A 74 -8.72 -13.29 4.54
CA LEU A 74 -7.46 -13.31 3.79
C LEU A 74 -7.41 -12.21 2.71
N ALA A 75 -8.54 -11.89 2.08
CA ALA A 75 -8.63 -10.80 1.11
C ALA A 75 -8.53 -9.42 1.77
N ASN A 76 -9.16 -9.23 2.95
CA ASN A 76 -9.03 -8.00 3.74
C ASN A 76 -7.56 -7.74 4.11
N GLU A 77 -6.87 -8.75 4.67
CA GLU A 77 -5.46 -8.60 5.05
C GLU A 77 -4.57 -8.23 3.85
N LEU A 78 -4.78 -8.84 2.67
CA LEU A 78 -4.02 -8.49 1.47
C LEU A 78 -4.29 -7.04 1.01
N ALA A 79 -5.52 -6.55 1.18
CA ALA A 79 -5.87 -5.17 0.87
C ALA A 79 -5.23 -4.18 1.85
N ASP A 80 -5.15 -4.53 3.14
CA ASP A 80 -4.49 -3.71 4.14
C ASP A 80 -2.96 -3.72 3.95
N VAL A 81 -2.36 -4.87 3.62
CA VAL A 81 -0.94 -4.96 3.20
C VAL A 81 -0.65 -4.01 2.04
N LEU A 82 -1.45 -4.04 0.97
CA LEU A 82 -1.27 -3.15 -0.18
C LEU A 82 -1.39 -1.67 0.24
N THR A 83 -2.35 -1.35 1.10
CA THR A 83 -2.58 0.02 1.56
C THR A 83 -1.39 0.54 2.36
N TYR A 84 -0.93 -0.19 3.37
CA TYR A 84 0.21 0.27 4.17
C TYR A 84 1.52 0.25 3.38
N LEU A 85 1.67 -0.67 2.41
CA LEU A 85 2.84 -0.68 1.52
C LEU A 85 2.89 0.58 0.65
N ASP A 86 1.75 1.03 0.10
CA ASP A 86 1.69 2.28 -0.67
C ASP A 86 1.90 3.52 0.22
N ILE A 87 1.38 3.52 1.46
CA ILE A 87 1.69 4.58 2.45
C ILE A 87 3.19 4.61 2.77
N LEU A 88 3.82 3.46 3.02
CA LEU A 88 5.26 3.39 3.27
C LEU A 88 6.06 3.93 2.07
N ALA A 89 5.69 3.53 0.85
CA ALA A 89 6.32 4.05 -0.37
C ALA A 89 6.17 5.57 -0.48
N PHE A 90 4.97 6.10 -0.21
CA PHE A 90 4.72 7.55 -0.15
C PHE A 90 5.61 8.26 0.86
N ARG A 91 5.75 7.72 2.08
CA ARG A 91 6.59 8.29 3.14
C ARG A 91 8.07 8.32 2.75
N LEU A 92 8.52 7.33 1.97
CA LEU A 92 9.87 7.25 1.41
C LEU A 92 10.07 8.09 0.14
N GLY A 93 9.04 8.77 -0.37
CA GLY A 93 9.09 9.52 -1.62
C GLY A 93 9.19 8.64 -2.87
N ILE A 94 8.73 7.39 -2.79
CA ILE A 94 8.76 6.40 -3.87
C ILE A 94 7.42 6.40 -4.61
N ASP A 95 7.47 6.58 -5.93
CA ASP A 95 6.34 6.25 -6.78
C ASP A 95 6.24 4.74 -6.96
N LEU A 96 5.41 4.10 -6.13
CA LEU A 96 5.25 2.65 -6.12
C LEU A 96 4.75 2.11 -7.46
N GLY A 97 3.85 2.83 -8.16
CA GLY A 97 3.33 2.40 -9.45
C GLY A 97 4.43 2.34 -10.51
N ALA A 98 5.22 3.41 -10.63
CA ALA A 98 6.38 3.45 -11.53
C ALA A 98 7.43 2.39 -11.17
N ALA A 99 7.70 2.18 -9.87
CA ALA A 99 8.64 1.16 -9.41
C ALA A 99 8.18 -0.27 -9.75
N VAL A 100 6.88 -0.55 -9.66
CA VAL A 100 6.28 -1.84 -10.04
C VAL A 100 6.43 -2.08 -11.54
N VAL A 101 6.08 -1.11 -12.40
CA VAL A 101 6.23 -1.23 -13.86
C VAL A 101 7.68 -1.53 -14.24
N ALA A 102 8.62 -0.73 -13.73
CA ALA A 102 10.05 -0.92 -14.01
C ALA A 102 10.56 -2.28 -13.52
N LYS A 103 10.15 -2.71 -12.32
CA LYS A 103 10.58 -4.00 -11.76
C LYS A 103 9.97 -5.18 -12.52
N PHE A 104 8.70 -5.11 -12.88
CA PHE A 104 8.01 -6.15 -13.64
C PHE A 104 8.68 -6.37 -14.99
N ASN A 105 8.86 -5.30 -15.77
CA ASN A 105 9.46 -5.37 -17.11
C ASN A 105 10.90 -5.92 -17.06
N LYS A 106 11.70 -5.51 -16.07
CA LYS A 106 13.04 -6.07 -15.84
C LYS A 106 13.00 -7.57 -15.52
N VAL A 107 11.97 -8.05 -14.84
CA VAL A 107 11.80 -9.48 -14.55
C VAL A 107 11.35 -10.23 -15.81
N SER A 108 10.45 -9.66 -16.61
CA SER A 108 10.04 -10.23 -17.91
C SER A 108 11.22 -10.44 -18.85
N GLU A 109 12.10 -9.44 -18.99
CA GLU A 109 13.33 -9.57 -19.77
C GLU A 109 14.21 -10.72 -19.25
N ARG A 110 14.41 -10.78 -17.94
CA ARG A 110 15.27 -11.79 -17.31
C ARG A 110 14.74 -13.22 -17.50
N CYS A 111 13.43 -13.42 -17.54
CA CYS A 111 12.84 -14.74 -17.76
C CYS A 111 12.47 -15.04 -19.22
N GLY A 112 12.72 -14.11 -20.15
CA GLY A 112 12.37 -14.27 -21.55
C GLY A 112 10.86 -14.28 -21.82
N ALA A 113 10.08 -13.54 -21.01
CA ALA A 113 8.65 -13.41 -21.20
C ALA A 113 8.32 -12.28 -22.20
N ASP A 114 7.30 -12.49 -23.03
CA ASP A 114 6.77 -11.50 -23.98
C ASP A 114 5.65 -10.62 -23.36
N VAL A 115 5.58 -10.55 -22.03
CA VAL A 115 4.54 -9.82 -21.29
C VAL A 115 5.18 -8.63 -20.57
N PHE A 116 4.68 -7.44 -20.85
CA PHE A 116 5.19 -6.18 -20.31
C PHE A 116 4.02 -5.32 -19.82
N LEU A 117 4.31 -4.47 -18.84
CA LEU A 117 3.41 -3.42 -18.39
C LEU A 117 3.78 -2.11 -19.10
N GLU A 118 2.77 -1.38 -19.55
CA GLU A 118 2.89 -0.01 -20.00
C GLU A 118 2.60 0.94 -18.82
N SER A 119 3.33 2.04 -18.73
CA SER A 119 2.90 3.13 -17.84
C SER A 119 1.88 3.97 -18.60
N ASP A 120 0.65 4.07 -18.08
CA ASP A 120 -0.28 5.10 -18.52
C ASP A 120 0.36 6.46 -18.23
N GLY A 121 0.92 7.10 -19.26
CA GLY A 121 1.65 8.35 -19.14
C GLY A 121 0.77 9.45 -18.57
N HIS A 122 0.87 9.68 -17.26
CA HIS A 122 0.19 10.77 -16.59
C HIS A 122 1.19 11.66 -15.86
N GLU A 123 1.20 12.93 -16.30
CA GLU A 123 1.96 14.07 -15.78
C GLU A 123 2.17 14.03 -14.27
N TYR A 124 3.43 14.13 -13.86
CA TYR A 124 3.81 14.35 -12.47
C TYR A 124 3.26 15.69 -11.99
N VAL A 125 2.20 15.67 -11.18
CA VAL A 125 1.78 16.86 -10.43
C VAL A 125 2.62 16.93 -9.16
N ALA A 126 3.74 17.65 -9.21
CA ALA A 126 4.49 17.96 -8.00
C ALA A 126 3.69 18.96 -7.15
N MET A 127 3.22 18.52 -5.98
CA MET A 127 2.65 19.40 -4.97
C MET A 127 3.79 19.98 -4.13
N ASP A 128 3.99 21.29 -4.21
CA ASP A 128 4.92 21.99 -3.32
C ASP A 128 4.34 21.99 -1.90
N LEU A 129 4.90 21.12 -1.04
CA LEU A 129 4.49 20.93 0.35
C LEU A 129 4.64 22.20 1.22
N ARG A 130 5.31 23.25 0.73
CA ARG A 130 5.47 24.53 1.45
C ARG A 130 4.45 25.59 1.03
N SER A 131 3.92 25.52 -0.19
CA SER A 131 3.02 26.55 -0.74
C SER A 131 1.61 26.05 -1.06
N GLY A 132 1.37 24.74 -1.01
CA GLY A 132 0.07 24.13 -1.31
C GLY A 132 -0.38 24.33 -2.77
N ARG A 133 0.50 24.82 -3.65
CA ARG A 133 0.20 25.02 -5.07
C ARG A 133 0.57 23.80 -5.89
N ILE A 134 -0.31 23.50 -6.84
CA ILE A 134 -0.07 22.55 -7.93
C ILE A 134 0.92 23.21 -8.91
N VAL A 135 2.12 22.63 -9.06
CA VAL A 135 3.07 23.01 -10.11
C VAL A 135 2.92 22.04 -11.27
N ARG A 136 2.49 22.54 -12.43
CA ARG A 136 2.45 21.77 -13.69
C ARG A 136 3.80 21.90 -14.38
N ARG A 137 4.38 20.79 -14.84
CA ARG A 137 5.41 20.78 -15.88
C ARG A 137 4.91 20.01 -17.07
#